data_AF-A0A183MI96-F1
#
_entry.id   AF-A0A183MI96-F1
#
_cell.length_a   1.000
_cell.length_b   1.000
_cell.length_c   1.000
_cell.angle_alpha   90.00
_cell.angle_beta   90.00
_cell.angle_gamma   90.00
#
_symmetry.space_group_name_H-M   'P 1'
#
loop_
_entity.id
_entity.type
_entity.pdbx_description
1 polymer ?
#
loop_
_entity_poly.entity_id
_entity_poly.type
_entity_poly.pdbx_seq_one_letter_code
_entity_poly.pdbx_strand_id
1 'polypeptide(L)'
;MGQKLGELRKPSFRRYKYLLTAVYAKYFGSVGQTISASTYYGREQTRSHTAEEGIKKRRWKWIRHTLLKSSNCITRQALTWNPEGKRKRGRSKNTLHREIESDMKRMNNNW
;
A
#
# COMPACT_ATOMS: atom_id res chain seq x y z
N MET A 1 -63.25 -16.12 8.44
CA MET A 1 -62.38 -15.13 7.77
C MET A 1 -60.93 -15.62 7.85
N GLY A 2 -60.53 -16.57 6.99
CA GLY A 2 -59.20 -17.19 7.05
C GLY A 2 -58.27 -16.58 5.99
N GLN A 3 -57.16 -15.97 6.42
CA GLN A 3 -56.11 -15.48 5.53
C GLN A 3 -55.23 -16.65 5.08
N LYS A 4 -55.19 -16.92 3.76
CA LYS A 4 -54.21 -17.85 3.17
C LYS A 4 -52.86 -17.14 3.09
N LEU A 5 -51.89 -17.64 3.87
CA LEU A 5 -50.48 -17.25 3.82
C LEU A 5 -49.90 -17.57 2.43
N GLY A 6 -49.19 -16.62 1.84
CA GLY A 6 -48.76 -16.63 0.44
C GLY A 6 -48.13 -17.95 -0.03
N GLU A 7 -48.77 -18.54 -1.05
CA GLU A 7 -48.25 -19.70 -1.76
C GLU A 7 -46.92 -19.35 -2.45
N LEU A 8 -45.86 -20.07 -2.08
CA LEU A 8 -44.56 -20.06 -2.76
C LEU A 8 -44.74 -20.56 -4.20
N ARG A 9 -45.05 -19.62 -5.11
CA ARG A 9 -45.23 -19.89 -6.53
C ARG A 9 -43.87 -20.28 -7.12
N LYS A 10 -43.66 -21.58 -7.30
CA LYS A 10 -42.43 -22.16 -7.85
C LYS A 10 -42.11 -21.50 -9.20
N PRO A 11 -40.96 -20.83 -9.35
CA PRO A 11 -40.57 -20.26 -10.63
C PRO A 11 -40.42 -21.38 -11.65
N SER A 12 -40.85 -21.14 -12.89
CA SER A 12 -40.65 -22.12 -13.97
C SER A 12 -39.16 -22.41 -14.13
N PHE A 13 -38.82 -23.64 -14.54
CA PHE A 13 -37.44 -24.07 -14.76
C PHE A 13 -36.61 -23.07 -15.60
N ARG A 14 -37.26 -22.39 -16.55
CA ARG A 14 -36.67 -21.32 -17.36
C ARG A 14 -36.27 -20.09 -16.53
N ARG A 15 -37.12 -19.65 -15.60
CA ARG A 15 -36.83 -18.54 -14.68
C ARG A 15 -35.70 -18.90 -13.72
N TYR A 16 -35.68 -20.13 -13.21
CA TYR A 16 -34.59 -20.63 -12.37
C TYR A 16 -33.24 -20.60 -13.12
N LYS A 17 -33.20 -21.10 -14.35
CA LYS A 17 -32.00 -21.04 -15.20
C LYS A 17 -31.53 -19.60 -15.43
N TYR A 18 -32.45 -18.68 -15.73
CA TYR A 18 -32.12 -17.27 -15.97
C TYR A 18 -31.53 -16.58 -14.74
N LEU A 19 -32.14 -16.80 -13.56
CA LEU A 19 -31.65 -16.25 -12.30
C LEU A 19 -30.27 -16.81 -11.96
N LEU A 20 -30.06 -18.12 -12.14
CA LEU A 20 -28.78 -18.76 -11.91
C LEU A 20 -27.68 -18.18 -12.83
N THR A 21 -27.97 -17.97 -14.11
CA THR A 21 -27.03 -17.35 -15.05
C THR A 21 -26.72 -15.89 -14.69
N ALA A 22 -27.72 -15.10 -14.31
CA ALA A 22 -27.52 -13.71 -13.92
C ALA A 22 -26.68 -13.58 -12.64
N VAL A 23 -26.93 -14.44 -11.65
CA VAL A 23 -26.13 -14.51 -10.40
C VAL A 23 -24.71 -14.96 -10.71
N TYR A 24 -24.54 -15.98 -11.54
CA TYR A 24 -23.22 -16.50 -11.92
C TYR A 24 -22.39 -15.47 -12.70
N ALA A 25 -23.00 -14.74 -13.63
CA ALA A 25 -22.34 -13.66 -14.38
C ALA A 25 -21.90 -12.51 -13.47
N LYS A 26 -22.74 -12.12 -12.49
CA LYS A 26 -22.42 -11.07 -11.51
C LYS A 26 -21.26 -11.50 -10.58
N TYR A 27 -21.29 -12.74 -10.12
CA TYR A 27 -20.23 -13.32 -9.31
C TYR A 27 -18.89 -13.32 -10.07
N PHE A 28 -18.87 -13.81 -11.31
CA PHE A 28 -17.66 -13.88 -12.14
C PHE A 28 -17.06 -12.49 -12.43
N GLY A 29 -17.90 -11.49 -12.74
CA GLY A 29 -17.43 -10.11 -12.94
C GLY A 29 -16.78 -9.50 -11.69
N SER A 30 -17.37 -9.75 -10.52
CA SER A 30 -16.84 -9.23 -9.24
C SER A 30 -15.49 -9.85 -8.84
N VAL A 31 -15.31 -11.15 -9.11
CA VAL A 31 -14.05 -11.87 -8.86
C VAL A 31 -12.95 -11.33 -9.77
N GLY A 32 -13.25 -11.11 -11.05
CA GLY A 32 -12.31 -10.52 -12.00
C GLY A 32 -11.84 -9.12 -11.60
N GLN A 33 -12.75 -8.28 -11.10
CA GLN A 33 -12.42 -6.92 -10.64
C GLN A 33 -11.58 -6.90 -9.35
N THR A 34 -11.81 -7.85 -8.45
CA THR A 34 -11.01 -8.02 -7.22
C THR A 34 -9.58 -8.46 -7.56
N ILE A 35 -9.42 -9.38 -8.51
CA ILE A 35 -8.12 -9.87 -8.98
C ILE A 35 -7.38 -8.75 -9.73
N SER A 36 -8.05 -7.95 -10.56
CA SER A 36 -7.39 -6.86 -11.29
C SER A 36 -6.93 -5.73 -10.35
N ALA A 37 -7.72 -5.38 -9.34
CA ALA A 37 -7.34 -4.40 -8.33
C ALA A 37 -6.13 -4.89 -7.51
N SER A 38 -6.17 -6.11 -6.98
CA SER A 38 -5.06 -6.66 -6.19
C SER A 38 -3.78 -6.81 -7.01
N THR A 39 -3.89 -7.17 -8.28
CA THR A 39 -2.76 -7.25 -9.22
C THR A 39 -2.16 -5.87 -9.51
N TYR A 40 -2.99 -4.85 -9.70
CA TYR A 40 -2.53 -3.47 -9.92
C TYR A 40 -1.74 -2.93 -8.72
N TYR A 41 -2.30 -3.05 -7.50
CA TYR A 41 -1.59 -2.64 -6.28
C TYR A 41 -0.31 -3.45 -6.04
N GLY A 42 -0.32 -4.76 -6.29
CA GLY A 42 0.88 -5.61 -6.21
C GLY A 42 1.99 -5.20 -7.20
N ARG A 43 1.61 -4.72 -8.39
CA ARG A 43 2.58 -4.26 -9.41
C ARG A 43 3.22 -2.92 -9.04
N GLU A 44 2.47 -1.98 -8.48
CA GLU A 44 3.05 -0.71 -8.03
C GLU A 44 3.95 -0.89 -6.78
N GLN A 45 3.62 -1.85 -5.91
CA GLN A 45 4.44 -2.24 -4.77
C GLN A 45 5.80 -2.80 -5.22
N THR A 46 5.83 -3.69 -6.21
CA THR A 46 7.08 -4.31 -6.72
C THR A 46 7.99 -3.30 -7.42
N ARG A 47 7.45 -2.32 -8.15
CA ARG A 47 8.22 -1.22 -8.75
C ARG A 47 8.93 -0.37 -7.71
N SER A 48 8.23 -0.02 -6.63
CA SER A 48 8.77 0.76 -5.51
C SER A 48 9.84 -0.03 -4.75
N HIS A 49 9.60 -1.32 -4.46
CA HIS A 49 10.59 -2.20 -3.84
C HIS A 49 11.86 -2.36 -4.69
N THR A 50 11.72 -2.51 -6.01
CA THR A 50 12.88 -2.64 -6.92
C THR A 50 13.78 -1.40 -6.85
N ALA A 51 13.19 -0.20 -6.79
CA ALA A 51 13.96 1.05 -6.66
C ALA A 51 14.67 1.14 -5.29
N GLU A 52 13.99 0.80 -4.20
CA GLU A 52 14.57 0.77 -2.86
C GLU A 52 15.71 -0.25 -2.74
N GLU A 53 15.55 -1.45 -3.31
CA GLU A 53 16.57 -2.48 -3.35
C GLU A 53 17.80 -2.02 -4.14
N GLY A 54 17.61 -1.32 -5.25
CA GLY A 54 18.69 -0.69 -6.02
C GLY A 54 19.48 0.34 -5.18
N ILE A 55 18.78 1.19 -4.43
CA ILE A 55 19.39 2.19 -3.54
C ILE A 55 20.14 1.49 -2.39
N LYS A 56 19.54 0.49 -1.75
CA LYS A 56 20.18 -0.32 -0.69
C LYS A 56 21.43 -1.01 -1.20
N LYS A 57 21.39 -1.63 -2.38
CA LYS A 57 22.53 -2.32 -2.99
C LYS A 57 23.67 -1.35 -3.30
N ARG A 58 23.37 -0.17 -3.84
CA ARG A 58 24.38 0.90 -4.07
C ARG A 58 25.00 1.37 -2.76
N ARG A 59 24.18 1.60 -1.72
CA ARG A 59 24.64 2.00 -0.39
C ARG A 59 25.57 0.96 0.24
N TRP A 60 25.19 -0.32 0.23
CA TRP A 60 26.03 -1.41 0.74
C TRP A 60 27.34 -1.58 -0.07
N LYS A 61 27.28 -1.43 -1.39
CA LYS A 61 28.48 -1.44 -2.24
C LYS A 61 29.45 -0.32 -1.89
N TRP A 62 28.94 0.89 -1.64
CA TRP A 62 29.74 2.04 -1.22
C TRP A 62 30.36 1.82 0.17
N ILE A 63 29.58 1.34 1.15
CA ILE A 63 30.07 1.03 2.50
C ILE A 63 31.20 -0.01 2.43
N ARG A 64 31.02 -1.10 1.68
CA ARG A 64 32.06 -2.14 1.50
C ARG A 64 33.34 -1.56 0.89
N HIS A 65 33.22 -0.74 -0.15
CA HIS A 65 34.37 -0.12 -0.80
C HIS A 65 35.12 0.84 0.15
N THR A 66 34.38 1.62 0.93
CA THR A 66 34.96 2.54 1.92
C THR A 66 35.66 1.77 3.05
N LEU A 67 35.05 0.69 3.57
CA LEU A 67 35.65 -0.12 4.65
C LEU A 67 36.91 -0.88 4.20
N LEU A 68 37.03 -1.24 2.91
CA LEU A 68 38.20 -1.93 2.35
C LEU A 68 39.41 -1.00 2.16
N LYS A 69 39.24 0.33 2.24
CA LYS A 69 40.36 1.28 2.21
C LYS A 69 41.11 1.31 3.54
N SER A 70 42.35 1.79 3.54
CA SER A 70 43.17 1.92 4.75
C SER A 70 42.50 2.77 5.84
N SER A 71 42.77 2.49 7.11
CA SER A 71 42.14 3.17 8.26
C SER A 71 42.27 4.69 8.24
N ASN A 72 43.33 5.20 7.62
CA ASN A 72 43.65 6.63 7.56
C ASN A 72 43.05 7.32 6.33
N CYS A 73 42.28 6.63 5.48
CA CYS A 73 41.68 7.27 4.32
C CYS A 73 40.57 8.25 4.75
N ILE A 74 40.61 9.46 4.19
CA ILE A 74 39.67 10.57 4.49
C ILE A 74 38.21 10.10 4.33
N THR A 75 37.94 9.20 3.39
CA THR A 75 36.60 8.62 3.16
C THR A 75 36.11 7.70 4.28
N ARG A 76 36.98 6.98 4.99
CA ARG A 76 36.60 6.20 6.20
C ARG A 76 36.41 7.12 7.39
N GLN A 77 37.25 8.14 7.54
CA GLN A 77 37.08 9.16 8.58
C GLN A 77 35.75 9.90 8.42
N ALA A 78 35.36 10.24 7.17
CA ALA A 78 34.07 10.86 6.87
C ALA A 78 32.86 9.96 7.18
N LEU A 79 33.01 8.63 7.15
CA LEU A 79 31.95 7.69 7.56
C LEU A 79 31.75 7.72 9.08
N THR A 80 32.84 7.84 9.85
CA THR A 80 32.83 7.94 11.31
C THR A 80 32.40 9.34 11.79
N TRP A 81 32.58 10.36 10.95
CA TRP A 81 32.20 11.72 11.27
C TRP A 81 30.68 11.83 11.34
N ASN A 82 30.12 11.59 12.52
CA ASN A 82 28.81 12.10 12.90
C ASN A 82 28.98 13.62 13.01
N PRO A 83 28.44 14.45 12.09
CA PRO A 83 28.51 15.88 12.29
C PRO A 83 27.63 16.18 13.50
N GLU A 84 28.28 16.39 14.65
CA GLU A 84 27.68 16.82 15.90
C GLU A 84 27.23 18.28 15.79
N GLY A 85 26.50 18.60 14.73
CA GLY A 85 25.82 19.85 14.52
C GLY A 85 24.38 19.65 14.92
N LYS A 86 24.01 20.11 16.11
CA LYS A 86 22.60 20.40 16.41
C LYS A 86 22.08 21.28 15.28
N ARG A 87 21.25 20.72 14.38
CA ARG A 87 20.54 21.50 13.37
C ARG A 87 19.85 22.66 14.09
N LYS A 88 20.03 23.89 13.59
CA LYS A 88 19.39 25.09 14.17
C LYS A 88 17.91 24.79 14.43
N ARG A 89 17.50 24.84 15.70
CA ARG A 89 16.10 24.69 16.13
C ARG A 89 15.34 25.87 15.54
N GLY A 90 14.68 25.64 14.41
CA GLY A 90 14.06 26.72 13.62
C GLY A 90 13.58 26.29 12.24
N ARG A 91 14.03 25.16 11.69
CA ARG A 91 13.38 24.55 10.51
C ARG A 91 12.11 23.82 10.98
N SER A 92 10.95 24.28 10.53
CA SER A 92 9.66 23.65 10.83
C SER A 92 9.68 22.18 10.40
N LYS A 93 9.22 21.31 11.28
CA LYS A 93 9.27 19.84 11.15
C LYS A 93 7.99 19.29 10.51
N ASN A 94 7.32 20.10 9.70
CA ASN A 94 6.11 19.75 8.97
C ASN A 94 6.50 19.20 7.60
N THR A 95 6.77 17.90 7.57
CA THR A 95 6.72 17.14 6.33
C THR A 95 5.25 17.02 5.93
N LEU A 96 4.90 17.16 4.64
CA LEU A 96 3.54 17.03 4.13
C LEU A 96 2.76 15.84 4.73
N HIS A 97 3.45 14.71 4.97
CA HIS A 97 2.88 13.55 5.64
C HIS A 97 2.32 13.85 7.05
N ARG A 98 3.01 14.65 7.87
CA ARG A 98 2.55 15.01 9.23
C ARG A 98 1.38 15.99 9.20
N GLU A 99 1.33 16.87 8.20
CA GLU A 99 0.19 17.79 8.00
C GLU A 99 -1.06 16.99 7.62
N ILE A 100 -0.94 16.12 6.61
CA ILE A 100 -2.02 15.22 6.18
C ILE A 100 -2.48 14.33 7.33
N GLU A 101 -1.55 13.74 8.10
CA GLU A 101 -1.88 12.90 9.27
C GLU A 101 -2.61 13.70 10.35
N SER A 102 -2.18 14.95 10.62
CA SER A 102 -2.86 15.81 11.58
C SER A 102 -4.24 16.25 11.11
N ASP A 103 -4.41 16.53 9.82
CA ASP A 103 -5.69 16.89 9.22
C ASP A 103 -6.66 15.70 9.25
N MET A 104 -6.20 14.49 8.89
CA MET A 104 -6.99 13.27 9.00
C MET A 104 -7.42 12.99 10.45
N LYS A 105 -6.52 13.19 11.42
CA LYS A 105 -6.83 13.02 12.84
C LYS A 105 -7.84 14.06 13.33
N ARG A 106 -7.77 15.29 12.82
CA ARG A 106 -8.75 16.36 13.10
C ARG A 106 -10.12 16.05 12.50
N MET A 107 -10.17 15.47 11.30
CA MET A 107 -11.41 15.06 10.64
C MET A 107 -12.10 13.88 11.35
N ASN A 108 -11.34 12.97 11.96
CA ASN A 108 -11.87 11.77 12.63
C ASN A 108 -12.44 12.05 14.05
N ASN A 109 -12.06 13.14 14.69
CA ASN A 109 -12.52 13.48 16.05
C ASN A 109 -13.78 14.36 16.06
N ASN A 110 -14.38 14.63 14.90
CA ASN A 110 -15.59 15.47 14.75
C ASN A 110 -16.88 14.65 14.66
N TRP A 111 -16.89 13.42 15.20
CA TRP A 111 -18.10 12.63 15.44
C TRP A 111 -18.37 12.54 16.94
#